data_AF-A0A067NMM6-F1
#
_entry.id   AF-A0A067NMM6-F1
#
_cell.length_a   1.000
_cell.length_b   1.000
_cell.length_c   1.000
_cell.angle_alpha   90.00
_cell.angle_beta   90.00
_cell.angle_gamma   90.00
#
_symmetry.space_group_name_H-M   'P 1'
#
loop_
_entity.id
_entity.type
_entity.pdbx_description
1 polymer ?
#
loop_
_entity_poly.entity_id
_entity_poly.type
_entity_poly.pdbx_seq_one_letter_code
_entity_poly.pdbx_strand_id
1 'polypeptide(L)'
;MTLKLSHIEVALDNGILVIVNKANARNTFIEPFVQELIQAFEYADRDDRVRVVVFTADHTVPAYCSGADLAEEWHLGGVDPNAVADHDYRNSGGRVSLAILRCRKITIAAVNGNAVGAGATALQLPFDFRFAWAGTKTAFPFASRAVSPEGVSSFLLPRFLGYSAAAALLLSGQIFLPTHPLLERLYFAVLPKREDVLPAALSFAKELASSTSMPSIVATKALLLHPPSSAEDAHIIESYLFKKMITGNRNDLIEWTKSFKERRPAVFIDTVDHMKEWAPWWKSLNDTPSAAKL
;
A
#
# COMPACT_ATOMS: atom_id res chain seq x y z
N MET A 1 -12.97 -20.19 -9.58
CA MET A 1 -13.05 -19.03 -10.49
C MET A 1 -11.62 -18.68 -10.89
N THR A 2 -11.25 -18.87 -12.16
CA THR A 2 -9.89 -18.53 -12.64
C THR A 2 -9.88 -17.03 -12.93
N LEU A 3 -9.08 -16.26 -12.19
CA LEU A 3 -8.93 -14.82 -12.43
C LEU A 3 -8.29 -14.62 -13.80
N LYS A 4 -9.04 -14.06 -14.75
CA LYS A 4 -8.51 -13.67 -16.06
C LYS A 4 -8.02 -12.23 -15.95
N LEU A 5 -6.79 -12.07 -15.46
CA LEU A 5 -6.13 -10.77 -15.30
C LEU A 5 -5.49 -10.37 -16.63
N SER A 6 -5.91 -9.24 -17.18
CA SER A 6 -5.45 -8.73 -18.48
C SER A 6 -4.44 -7.59 -18.33
N HIS A 7 -4.49 -6.88 -17.21
CA HIS A 7 -3.71 -5.66 -16.95
C HIS A 7 -2.64 -5.84 -15.87
N ILE A 8 -2.73 -6.92 -15.08
CA ILE A 8 -1.69 -7.32 -14.14
C ILE A 8 -1.23 -8.76 -14.37
N GLU A 9 0.01 -9.04 -13.98
CA GLU A 9 0.53 -10.40 -13.80
C GLU A 9 0.72 -10.66 -12.31
N VAL A 10 0.37 -11.87 -11.88
CA VAL A 10 0.50 -12.28 -10.48
C VAL A 10 1.25 -13.59 -10.37
N ALA A 11 2.22 -13.66 -9.46
CA ALA A 11 2.97 -14.87 -9.17
C ALA A 11 3.18 -15.01 -7.67
N LEU A 12 2.84 -16.16 -7.11
CA LEU A 12 3.07 -16.48 -5.70
C LEU A 12 4.22 -17.47 -5.60
N ASP A 13 5.28 -17.10 -4.89
CA ASP A 13 6.41 -17.97 -4.59
C ASP A 13 6.87 -17.77 -3.14
N ASN A 14 7.01 -18.87 -2.38
CA ASN A 14 7.52 -18.87 -1.00
C ASN A 14 6.90 -17.77 -0.08
N GLY A 15 5.59 -17.56 -0.22
CA GLY A 15 4.81 -16.59 0.54
C GLY A 15 4.96 -15.13 0.10
N ILE A 16 5.57 -14.90 -1.05
CA ILE A 16 5.69 -13.58 -1.69
C ILE A 16 4.78 -13.56 -2.91
N LEU A 17 3.75 -12.71 -2.88
CA LEU A 17 2.92 -12.44 -4.04
C LEU A 17 3.50 -11.25 -4.81
N VAL A 18 4.01 -11.50 -6.01
CA VAL A 18 4.48 -10.45 -6.90
C VAL A 18 3.34 -10.05 -7.83
N ILE A 19 3.04 -8.75 -7.89
CA ILE A 19 2.07 -8.15 -8.81
C ILE A 19 2.82 -7.22 -9.76
N VAL A 20 2.71 -7.46 -11.06
CA VAL A 20 3.33 -6.63 -12.10
C VAL A 20 2.24 -5.91 -12.87
N ASN A 21 2.25 -4.57 -12.82
CA ASN A 21 1.41 -3.74 -13.69
C ASN A 21 1.94 -3.78 -15.13
N LYS A 22 1.13 -4.26 -16.06
CA LYS A 22 1.38 -4.25 -17.51
C LYS A 22 0.27 -3.52 -18.27
N ALA A 23 -0.42 -2.60 -17.59
CA ALA A 23 -1.58 -1.92 -18.12
C ALA A 23 -1.20 -0.90 -19.19
N ASN A 24 -1.57 -1.18 -20.44
CA ASN A 24 -1.53 -0.23 -21.56
C ASN A 24 -0.13 0.43 -21.76
N ALA A 25 -0.06 1.47 -22.60
CA ALA A 25 1.15 2.23 -22.80
C ALA A 25 1.59 2.91 -21.50
N ARG A 26 2.84 2.65 -21.09
CA ARG A 26 3.50 3.25 -19.91
C ARG A 26 2.79 2.99 -18.57
N ASN A 27 2.18 1.81 -18.43
CA ASN A 27 1.65 1.30 -17.16
C ASN A 27 0.59 2.25 -16.56
N THR A 28 -0.29 2.77 -17.43
CA THR A 28 -1.25 3.84 -17.13
C THR A 28 -2.40 3.32 -16.26
N PHE A 29 -2.92 4.20 -15.39
CA PHE A 29 -3.95 3.90 -14.40
C PHE A 29 -5.35 3.99 -15.02
N ILE A 30 -5.90 2.85 -15.44
CA ILE A 30 -7.23 2.72 -16.06
C ILE A 30 -8.18 1.92 -15.17
N GLU A 31 -9.49 2.10 -15.34
CA GLU A 31 -10.48 1.46 -14.45
C GLU A 31 -10.43 -0.08 -14.47
N PRO A 32 -10.22 -0.78 -15.61
CA PRO A 32 -10.03 -2.23 -15.60
C PRO A 32 -8.84 -2.68 -14.73
N PHE A 33 -7.72 -1.96 -14.81
CA PHE A 33 -6.54 -2.22 -13.96
C PHE A 33 -6.85 -1.99 -12.47
N VAL A 34 -7.61 -0.93 -12.15
CA VAL A 34 -8.05 -0.64 -10.77
C VAL A 34 -8.83 -1.81 -10.18
N GLN A 35 -9.79 -2.35 -10.93
CA GLN A 35 -10.63 -3.47 -10.47
C GLN A 35 -9.81 -4.75 -10.27
N GLU A 36 -8.90 -5.06 -11.20
CA GLU A 36 -7.99 -6.20 -11.08
C GLU A 36 -7.07 -6.06 -9.86
N LEU A 37 -6.54 -4.86 -9.62
CA LEU A 37 -5.63 -4.60 -8.51
C LEU A 37 -6.34 -4.71 -7.15
N ILE A 38 -7.54 -4.12 -7.01
CA ILE A 38 -8.34 -4.25 -5.78
C ILE A 38 -8.62 -5.72 -5.48
N GLN A 39 -9.06 -6.48 -6.49
CA GLN A 39 -9.28 -7.92 -6.35
C GLN A 39 -8.01 -8.65 -5.94
N ALA A 40 -6.85 -8.35 -6.55
CA ALA A 40 -5.58 -8.98 -6.20
C ALA A 40 -5.20 -8.77 -4.73
N PHE A 41 -5.35 -7.55 -4.20
CA PHE A 41 -5.10 -7.25 -2.78
C PHE A 41 -6.12 -7.92 -1.85
N GLU A 42 -7.39 -8.00 -2.26
CA GLU A 42 -8.42 -8.72 -1.53
C GLU A 42 -8.16 -10.23 -1.44
N TYR A 43 -7.67 -10.85 -2.52
CA TYR A 43 -7.26 -12.26 -2.51
C TYR A 43 -5.99 -12.44 -1.67
N ALA A 44 -5.01 -11.57 -1.84
CA ALA A 44 -3.78 -11.59 -1.05
C ALA A 44 -4.07 -11.51 0.45
N ASP A 45 -4.99 -10.63 0.86
CA ASP A 45 -5.38 -10.48 2.27
C ASP A 45 -5.96 -11.77 2.88
N ARG A 46 -6.76 -12.51 2.10
CA ARG A 46 -7.45 -13.72 2.56
C ARG A 46 -6.61 -14.99 2.48
N ASP A 47 -5.55 -15.02 1.68
CA ASP A 47 -4.71 -16.20 1.48
C ASP A 47 -3.60 -16.25 2.53
N ASP A 48 -3.67 -17.23 3.45
CA ASP A 48 -2.65 -17.42 4.50
C ASP A 48 -1.27 -17.83 3.95
N ARG A 49 -1.20 -18.31 2.70
CA ARG A 49 0.08 -18.56 2.04
C ARG A 49 0.81 -17.25 1.76
N VAL A 50 0.10 -16.14 1.56
CA VAL A 50 0.71 -14.84 1.28
C VAL A 50 1.16 -14.19 2.59
N ARG A 51 2.42 -13.78 2.63
CA ARG A 51 3.05 -13.08 3.74
C ARG A 51 3.44 -11.65 3.38
N VAL A 52 3.95 -11.48 2.16
CA VAL A 52 4.39 -10.20 1.60
C VAL A 52 3.83 -10.04 0.19
N VAL A 53 3.36 -8.84 -0.15
CA VAL A 53 2.96 -8.46 -1.49
C VAL A 53 4.00 -7.47 -2.03
N VAL A 54 4.62 -7.79 -3.16
CA VAL A 54 5.54 -6.90 -3.88
C VAL A 54 4.85 -6.43 -5.14
N PHE A 55 4.63 -5.13 -5.28
CA PHE A 55 4.08 -4.53 -6.48
C PHE A 55 5.18 -3.84 -7.28
N THR A 56 5.19 -4.07 -8.59
CA THR A 56 6.08 -3.39 -9.54
C THR A 56 5.35 -3.19 -10.86
N ALA A 57 6.04 -2.65 -11.85
CA ALA A 57 5.51 -2.47 -13.19
C ALA A 57 6.39 -3.15 -14.24
N ASP A 58 5.84 -3.39 -15.42
CA ASP A 58 6.59 -3.96 -16.54
C ASP A 58 7.83 -3.10 -16.80
N HIS A 59 8.98 -3.77 -16.77
CA HIS A 59 10.29 -3.16 -16.85
C HIS A 59 10.66 -2.78 -18.29
N THR A 60 9.93 -3.28 -19.30
CA THR A 60 10.19 -2.96 -20.72
C THR A 60 9.94 -1.47 -21.05
N VAL A 61 9.14 -0.76 -20.24
CA VAL A 61 8.82 0.66 -20.42
C VAL A 61 9.34 1.46 -19.23
N PRO A 62 10.02 2.62 -19.38
CA PRO A 62 10.60 3.41 -18.27
C PRO A 62 9.57 4.17 -17.43
N ALA A 63 8.44 3.52 -17.12
CA ALA A 63 7.36 4.03 -16.28
C ALA A 63 6.96 2.96 -15.27
N TYR A 64 6.89 3.35 -14.00
CA TYR A 64 6.21 2.56 -12.99
C TYR A 64 4.70 2.73 -13.15
N CYS A 65 4.24 3.98 -13.27
CA CYS A 65 2.90 4.33 -13.72
C CYS A 65 2.86 5.82 -14.10
N SER A 66 2.39 6.13 -15.30
CA SER A 66 2.40 7.51 -15.83
C SER A 66 1.22 8.38 -15.37
N GLY A 67 0.39 7.86 -14.46
CA GLY A 67 -0.85 8.50 -14.02
C GLY A 67 -2.07 7.90 -14.71
N ALA A 68 -3.22 8.57 -14.57
CA ALA A 68 -4.45 8.17 -15.23
C ALA A 68 -4.41 8.40 -16.75
N ASP A 69 -5.17 7.58 -17.48
CA ASP A 69 -5.31 7.74 -18.93
C ASP A 69 -6.24 8.92 -19.22
N LEU A 70 -5.67 10.02 -19.68
CA LEU A 70 -6.42 11.23 -19.99
C LEU A 70 -7.40 11.02 -21.17
N ALA A 71 -7.23 10.00 -21.99
CA ALA A 71 -8.20 9.71 -23.05
C ALA A 71 -9.50 9.14 -22.46
N GLU A 72 -9.41 8.31 -21.40
CA GLU A 72 -10.55 7.71 -20.70
C GLU A 72 -11.13 8.63 -19.62
N GLU A 73 -10.29 9.34 -18.85
CA GLU A 73 -10.69 10.11 -17.66
C GLU A 73 -11.51 11.38 -17.98
N TRP A 74 -11.35 11.95 -19.18
CA TRP A 74 -12.09 13.15 -19.60
C TRP A 74 -13.44 12.82 -20.25
N HIS A 75 -13.80 11.53 -20.35
CA HIS A 75 -15.15 11.09 -20.61
C HIS A 75 -16.00 11.19 -19.33
N LEU A 76 -16.02 12.37 -18.70
CA LEU A 76 -16.90 12.72 -17.57
C LEU A 76 -18.39 12.79 -17.97
N GLY A 77 -18.74 12.36 -19.18
CA GLY A 77 -20.11 12.25 -19.66
C GLY A 77 -20.87 11.18 -18.87
N GLY A 78 -21.40 11.56 -17.72
CA GLY A 78 -22.16 10.67 -16.84
C GLY A 78 -22.12 11.03 -15.37
N VAL A 79 -21.17 11.87 -14.94
CA VAL A 79 -21.18 12.41 -13.57
C VAL A 79 -21.99 13.71 -13.59
N ASP A 80 -23.21 13.68 -13.06
CA ASP A 80 -24.01 14.89 -12.84
C ASP A 80 -23.36 15.69 -11.68
N PRO A 81 -22.78 16.88 -11.95
CA PRO A 81 -22.11 17.69 -10.93
C PRO A 81 -23.08 18.25 -9.86
N ASN A 82 -24.40 18.08 -10.03
CA ASN A 82 -25.42 18.53 -9.09
C ASN A 82 -26.19 17.38 -8.41
N ALA A 83 -25.80 16.13 -8.61
CA ALA A 83 -26.45 15.01 -7.94
C ALA A 83 -26.18 15.07 -6.42
N VAL A 84 -27.25 15.13 -5.61
CA VAL A 84 -27.22 15.20 -4.13
C VAL A 84 -26.46 14.02 -3.48
N ALA A 85 -26.11 12.98 -4.24
CA ALA A 85 -25.37 11.79 -3.82
C ALA A 85 -23.83 11.91 -3.97
N ASP A 86 -23.28 13.10 -4.26
CA ASP A 86 -21.85 13.31 -4.55
C ASP A 86 -20.90 12.86 -3.41
N HIS A 87 -21.40 12.80 -2.17
CA HIS A 87 -20.65 12.30 -1.00
C HIS A 87 -20.36 10.79 -1.01
N ASP A 88 -21.04 10.03 -1.87
CA ASP A 88 -20.84 8.60 -2.05
C ASP A 88 -19.83 8.28 -3.15
N TYR A 89 -19.43 9.27 -3.96
CA TYR A 89 -18.39 9.07 -4.95
C TYR A 89 -17.05 8.72 -4.26
N ARG A 90 -16.39 7.68 -4.78
CA ARG A 90 -15.08 7.21 -4.33
C ARG A 90 -14.17 7.10 -5.55
N ASN A 91 -13.23 8.04 -5.67
CA ASN A 91 -12.28 8.05 -6.78
C ASN A 91 -11.42 6.77 -6.79
N SER A 92 -11.03 6.33 -7.99
CA SER A 92 -10.37 5.03 -8.20
C SER A 92 -9.02 4.92 -7.49
N GLY A 93 -8.21 5.98 -7.44
CA GLY A 93 -6.95 5.94 -6.69
C GLY A 93 -7.16 5.84 -5.18
N GLY A 94 -8.20 6.47 -4.63
CA GLY A 94 -8.61 6.32 -3.23
C GLY A 94 -9.06 4.89 -2.91
N ARG A 95 -9.85 4.28 -3.79
CA ARG A 95 -10.28 2.87 -3.68
C ARG A 95 -9.09 1.91 -3.67
N VAL A 96 -8.14 2.07 -4.60
CA VAL A 96 -6.89 1.29 -4.63
C VAL A 96 -6.07 1.51 -3.36
N SER A 97 -5.90 2.77 -2.95
CA SER A 97 -5.11 3.10 -1.76
C SER A 97 -5.69 2.46 -0.50
N LEU A 98 -7.00 2.48 -0.33
CA LEU A 98 -7.67 1.83 0.80
C LEU A 98 -7.58 0.31 0.73
N ALA A 99 -7.65 -0.31 -0.45
CA ALA A 99 -7.44 -1.76 -0.60
C ALA A 99 -6.02 -2.16 -0.15
N ILE A 100 -5.00 -1.36 -0.49
CA ILE A 100 -3.61 -1.59 -0.09
C ILE A 100 -3.42 -1.36 1.41
N LEU A 101 -3.91 -0.23 1.95
CA LEU A 101 -3.79 0.12 3.38
C LEU A 101 -4.50 -0.90 4.28
N ARG A 102 -5.62 -1.45 3.83
CA ARG A 102 -6.39 -2.47 4.58
C ARG A 102 -5.83 -3.89 4.43
N CYS A 103 -4.93 -4.13 3.47
CA CYS A 103 -4.30 -5.43 3.30
C CYS A 103 -3.44 -5.75 4.54
N ARG A 104 -3.77 -6.85 5.20
CA ARG A 104 -3.11 -7.34 6.42
C ARG A 104 -1.70 -7.88 6.18
N LYS A 105 -1.32 -8.08 4.92
CA LYS A 105 0.01 -8.55 4.52
C LYS A 105 0.99 -7.37 4.49
N ILE A 106 2.29 -7.64 4.57
CA ILE A 106 3.30 -6.60 4.32
C ILE A 106 3.24 -6.21 2.85
N THR A 107 3.29 -4.92 2.53
CA THR A 107 3.23 -4.43 1.15
C THR A 107 4.48 -3.64 0.79
N ILE A 108 5.08 -3.95 -0.36
CA ILE A 108 6.29 -3.32 -0.87
C ILE A 108 6.03 -2.78 -2.28
N ALA A 109 6.30 -1.48 -2.49
CA ALA A 109 6.35 -0.88 -3.81
C ALA A 109 7.79 -0.90 -4.35
N ALA A 110 8.02 -1.62 -5.45
CA ALA A 110 9.27 -1.64 -6.21
C ALA A 110 9.14 -0.69 -7.42
N VAL A 111 9.43 0.59 -7.16
CA VAL A 111 9.25 1.73 -8.08
C VAL A 111 10.38 1.78 -9.10
N ASN A 112 10.28 0.89 -10.08
CA ASN A 112 11.26 0.67 -11.14
C ASN A 112 11.12 1.64 -12.32
N GLY A 113 10.54 2.83 -12.15
CA GLY A 113 10.34 3.79 -13.25
C GLY A 113 9.59 5.03 -12.82
N ASN A 114 9.31 5.94 -13.76
CA ASN A 114 8.60 7.19 -13.47
C ASN A 114 7.22 6.94 -12.86
N ALA A 115 6.84 7.78 -11.90
CA ALA A 115 5.61 7.64 -11.17
C ALA A 115 4.92 8.99 -10.97
N VAL A 116 3.78 9.16 -11.65
CA VAL A 116 3.13 10.46 -11.79
C VAL A 116 1.66 10.35 -11.41
N GLY A 117 1.12 11.33 -10.68
CA GLY A 117 -0.29 11.35 -10.28
C GLY A 117 -0.67 10.08 -9.52
N ALA A 118 -1.71 9.36 -9.97
CA ALA A 118 -2.13 8.06 -9.44
C ALA A 118 -0.99 7.03 -9.28
N GLY A 119 0.04 7.11 -10.14
CA GLY A 119 1.23 6.26 -10.03
C GLY A 119 2.10 6.54 -8.81
N ALA A 120 2.08 7.77 -8.30
CA ALA A 120 2.73 8.14 -7.05
C ALA A 120 1.76 8.02 -5.86
N THR A 121 0.56 8.58 -5.98
CA THR A 121 -0.42 8.67 -4.89
C THR A 121 -1.00 7.30 -4.53
N ALA A 122 -1.56 6.57 -5.49
CA ALA A 122 -2.26 5.30 -5.26
C ALA A 122 -1.35 4.08 -5.33
N LEU A 123 -0.24 4.17 -6.07
CA LEU A 123 0.67 3.04 -6.29
C LEU A 123 2.02 3.14 -5.55
N GLN A 124 2.26 4.17 -4.71
CA GLN A 124 3.44 4.18 -3.82
C GLN A 124 3.11 4.50 -2.37
N LEU A 125 2.35 5.59 -2.13
CA LEU A 125 2.10 6.06 -0.77
C LEU A 125 1.43 5.02 0.14
N PRO A 126 0.43 4.23 -0.28
CA PRO A 126 -0.27 3.32 0.63
C PRO A 126 0.51 2.04 0.97
N PHE A 127 1.67 1.80 0.36
CA PHE A 127 2.51 0.64 0.67
C PHE A 127 3.23 0.81 2.01
N ASP A 128 3.67 -0.27 2.65
CA ASP A 128 4.47 -0.15 3.89
C ASP A 128 5.89 0.34 3.56
N PHE A 129 6.53 -0.30 2.58
CA PHE A 129 7.89 -0.01 2.14
C PHE A 129 7.95 0.40 0.67
N ARG A 130 8.91 1.27 0.33
CA ARG A 130 9.13 1.77 -1.03
C ARG A 130 10.61 1.66 -1.39
N PHE A 131 10.91 0.90 -2.43
CA PHE A 131 12.20 0.87 -3.11
C PHE A 131 12.06 1.66 -4.40
N ALA A 132 13.00 2.53 -4.73
CA ALA A 132 12.91 3.33 -5.94
C ALA A 132 14.21 3.39 -6.71
N TRP A 133 14.12 3.44 -8.03
CA TRP A 133 15.24 3.81 -8.88
C TRP A 133 15.59 5.29 -8.68
N ALA A 134 16.88 5.62 -8.52
CA ALA A 134 17.36 6.99 -8.31
C ALA A 134 16.94 7.97 -9.42
N GLY A 135 16.73 7.47 -10.65
CA GLY A 135 16.25 8.26 -11.78
C GLY A 135 14.73 8.36 -11.91
N THR A 136 13.96 7.81 -10.97
CA THR A 136 12.50 7.89 -10.98
C THR A 136 12.05 9.35 -10.94
N LYS A 137 11.32 9.79 -11.96
CA LYS A 137 10.63 11.07 -11.92
C LYS A 137 9.32 10.88 -11.14
N THR A 138 9.27 11.44 -9.93
CA THR A 138 8.06 11.45 -9.10
C THR A 138 7.39 12.82 -9.21
N ALA A 139 6.09 12.86 -9.52
CA ALA A 139 5.35 14.12 -9.60
C ALA A 139 3.91 13.99 -9.12
N PHE A 140 3.41 15.06 -8.49
CA PHE A 140 2.04 15.23 -8.04
C PHE A 140 1.40 16.39 -8.82
N PRO A 141 1.10 16.23 -10.12
CA PRO A 141 0.86 17.34 -11.05
C PRO A 141 -0.53 17.99 -10.92
N PHE A 142 -1.29 17.67 -9.88
CA PHE A 142 -2.71 18.02 -9.75
C PHE A 142 -2.96 19.53 -9.87
N ALA A 143 -2.24 20.35 -9.11
CA ALA A 143 -2.36 21.81 -9.17
C ALA A 143 -2.07 22.37 -10.58
N SER A 144 -1.05 21.84 -11.26
CA SER A 144 -0.73 22.22 -12.64
C SER A 144 -1.74 21.73 -13.68
N ARG A 145 -2.62 20.79 -13.30
CA ARG A 145 -3.67 20.20 -14.14
C ARG A 145 -5.07 20.61 -13.71
N ALA A 146 -5.21 21.68 -12.92
CA ALA A 146 -6.48 22.23 -12.45
C ALA A 146 -7.38 21.21 -11.71
N VAL A 147 -6.78 20.27 -11.00
CA VAL A 147 -7.49 19.28 -10.16
C VAL A 147 -6.87 19.21 -8.77
N SER A 148 -7.62 18.71 -7.79
CA SER A 148 -7.10 18.44 -6.45
C SER A 148 -6.34 17.10 -6.40
N PRO A 149 -5.44 16.90 -5.42
CA PRO A 149 -4.81 15.60 -5.23
C PRO A 149 -5.80 14.53 -4.77
N GLU A 150 -5.57 13.30 -5.21
CA GLU A 150 -6.40 12.12 -4.91
C GLU A 150 -5.58 11.01 -4.22
N GLY A 151 -6.08 9.76 -4.21
CA GLY A 151 -5.32 8.61 -3.70
C GLY A 151 -4.93 8.71 -2.23
N VAL A 152 -5.79 9.35 -1.41
CA VAL A 152 -5.55 9.70 0.01
C VAL A 152 -4.21 10.40 0.27
N SER A 153 -3.62 11.02 -0.76
CA SER A 153 -2.26 11.58 -0.69
C SER A 153 -2.15 12.81 0.22
N SER A 154 -3.22 13.61 0.32
CA SER A 154 -3.32 14.71 1.27
C SER A 154 -3.33 14.26 2.75
N PHE A 155 -3.68 13.00 3.01
CA PHE A 155 -3.62 12.38 4.34
C PHE A 155 -2.24 11.75 4.61
N LEU A 156 -1.69 11.02 3.63
CA LEU A 156 -0.46 10.24 3.77
C LEU A 156 0.81 11.11 3.71
N LEU A 157 0.94 12.01 2.74
CA LEU A 157 2.17 12.79 2.55
C LEU A 157 2.54 13.63 3.78
N PRO A 158 1.64 14.38 4.42
CA PRO A 158 1.98 15.13 5.62
C PRO A 158 2.41 14.23 6.79
N ARG A 159 1.89 13.00 6.87
CA ARG A 159 2.28 12.02 7.91
C ARG A 159 3.67 11.44 7.66
N PHE A 160 4.06 11.29 6.40
CA PHE A 160 5.38 10.75 6.05
C PHE A 160 6.48 11.81 6.08
N LEU A 161 6.20 13.01 5.57
CA LEU A 161 7.23 14.01 5.26
C LEU A 161 7.04 15.34 6.01
N GLY A 162 5.95 15.47 6.77
CA GLY A 162 5.54 16.74 7.37
C GLY A 162 4.81 17.66 6.39
N TYR A 163 4.07 18.62 6.93
CA TYR A 163 3.20 19.50 6.13
C TYR A 163 3.97 20.31 5.08
N SER A 164 5.13 20.87 5.44
CA SER A 164 5.91 21.74 4.54
C SER A 164 6.36 21.01 3.27
N ALA A 165 6.95 19.81 3.43
CA ALA A 165 7.34 18.99 2.30
C ALA A 165 6.13 18.54 1.47
N ALA A 166 5.05 18.10 2.13
CA ALA A 166 3.81 17.70 1.44
C ALA A 166 3.21 18.86 0.63
N ALA A 167 3.17 20.07 1.18
CA ALA A 167 2.70 21.27 0.50
C ALA A 167 3.57 21.59 -0.72
N ALA A 168 4.90 21.55 -0.59
CA ALA A 168 5.80 21.76 -1.71
C ALA A 168 5.59 20.74 -2.84
N LEU A 169 5.40 19.46 -2.51
CA LEU A 169 5.15 18.41 -3.49
C LEU A 169 3.78 18.58 -4.18
N LEU A 170 2.72 18.80 -3.42
CA LEU A 170 1.33 18.83 -3.93
C LEU A 170 0.95 20.14 -4.62
N LEU A 171 1.45 21.29 -4.13
CA LEU A 171 1.07 22.60 -4.65
C LEU A 171 1.95 23.05 -5.81
N SER A 172 3.21 22.61 -5.88
CA SER A 172 4.11 23.03 -6.98
C SER A 172 3.88 22.27 -8.28
N GLY A 173 3.39 21.02 -8.20
CA GLY A 173 3.29 20.11 -9.34
C GLY A 173 4.64 19.75 -9.98
N GLN A 174 5.77 20.08 -9.34
CA GLN A 174 7.11 19.84 -9.88
C GLN A 174 7.48 18.36 -9.89
N ILE A 175 8.50 18.03 -10.69
CA ILE A 175 9.11 16.71 -10.72
C ILE A 175 10.24 16.67 -9.70
N PHE A 176 10.23 15.65 -8.85
CA PHE A 176 11.25 15.37 -7.86
C PHE A 176 11.88 14.00 -8.12
N LEU A 177 13.17 13.89 -7.83
CA LEU A 177 13.87 12.60 -7.80
C LEU A 177 13.84 12.02 -6.37
N PRO A 178 13.93 10.70 -6.20
CA PRO A 178 13.96 10.07 -4.88
C PRO A 178 15.04 10.58 -3.94
N THR A 179 16.14 11.11 -4.46
CA THR A 179 17.25 11.68 -3.67
C THR A 179 17.03 13.13 -3.25
N HIS A 180 15.90 13.74 -3.63
CA HIS A 180 15.61 15.12 -3.25
C HIS A 180 15.30 15.21 -1.74
N PRO A 181 15.81 16.21 -0.98
CA PRO A 181 15.62 16.30 0.48
C PRO A 181 14.16 16.33 0.94
N LEU A 182 13.25 16.82 0.10
CA LEU A 182 11.81 16.82 0.39
C LEU A 182 11.16 15.43 0.27
N LEU A 183 11.77 14.50 -0.46
CA LEU A 183 11.17 13.21 -0.84
C LEU A 183 11.96 12.00 -0.35
N GLU A 184 13.27 12.14 -0.07
CA GLU A 184 14.16 11.02 0.26
C GLU A 184 13.66 10.15 1.42
N ARG A 185 13.02 10.76 2.43
CA ARG A 185 12.46 10.06 3.59
C ARG A 185 11.25 9.20 3.28
N LEU A 186 10.67 9.32 2.09
CA LEU A 186 9.59 8.48 1.62
C LEU A 186 10.09 7.06 1.30
N TYR A 187 11.35 6.92 0.88
CA TYR A 187 11.89 5.66 0.36
C TYR A 187 12.66 4.90 1.43
N PHE A 188 12.39 3.60 1.55
CA PHE A 188 13.19 2.69 2.36
C PHE A 188 14.59 2.52 1.76
N ALA A 189 14.67 2.42 0.43
CA ALA A 189 15.93 2.39 -0.29
C ALA A 189 15.80 3.03 -1.67
N VAL A 190 16.85 3.75 -2.08
CA VAL A 190 16.99 4.32 -3.42
C VAL A 190 18.17 3.64 -4.11
N LEU A 191 17.90 2.99 -5.26
CA LEU A 191 18.85 2.16 -5.99
C LEU A 191 19.39 2.94 -7.19
N PRO A 192 20.72 2.92 -7.45
CA PRO A 192 21.29 3.66 -8.58
C PRO A 192 20.75 3.20 -9.95
N LYS A 193 20.58 1.88 -10.12
CA LYS A 193 20.12 1.28 -11.37
C LYS A 193 18.67 0.82 -11.27
N ARG A 194 18.00 0.85 -12.41
CA ARG A 194 16.57 0.55 -12.52
C ARG A 194 16.29 -0.94 -12.31
N GLU A 195 17.13 -1.77 -12.92
CA GLU A 195 17.09 -3.23 -12.87
C GLU A 195 17.34 -3.81 -11.48
N ASP A 196 17.96 -3.04 -10.56
CA ASP A 196 18.26 -3.47 -9.20
C ASP A 196 17.07 -3.32 -8.24
N VAL A 197 16.05 -2.53 -8.61
CA VAL A 197 14.92 -2.20 -7.71
C VAL A 197 14.10 -3.41 -7.32
N LEU A 198 13.64 -4.20 -8.29
CA LEU A 198 12.83 -5.39 -8.03
C LEU A 198 13.64 -6.49 -7.30
N PRO A 199 14.88 -6.83 -7.71
CA PRO A 199 15.73 -7.75 -6.96
C PRO A 199 15.93 -7.34 -5.49
N ALA A 200 16.20 -6.07 -5.21
CA ALA A 200 16.36 -5.57 -3.84
C ALA A 200 15.07 -5.72 -3.03
N ALA A 201 13.93 -5.33 -3.59
CA ALA A 201 12.62 -5.48 -2.97
C ALA A 201 12.27 -6.96 -2.69
N LEU A 202 12.56 -7.86 -3.63
CA LEU A 202 12.34 -9.30 -3.47
C LEU A 202 13.27 -9.91 -2.40
N SER A 203 14.52 -9.46 -2.31
CA SER A 203 15.44 -9.90 -1.25
C SER A 203 14.89 -9.53 0.12
N PHE A 204 14.42 -8.30 0.29
CA PHE A 204 13.81 -7.86 1.53
C PHE A 204 12.48 -8.57 1.81
N ALA A 205 11.66 -8.82 0.79
CA ALA A 205 10.44 -9.60 0.93
C ALA A 205 10.70 -11.02 1.42
N LYS A 206 11.77 -11.68 0.93
CA LYS A 206 12.19 -13.02 1.41
C LYS A 206 12.60 -13.01 2.87
N GLU A 207 13.33 -11.99 3.29
CA GLU A 207 13.68 -11.80 4.69
C GLU A 207 12.39 -11.71 5.54
N LEU A 208 11.52 -10.75 5.23
CA LEU A 208 10.28 -10.53 5.98
C LEU A 208 9.35 -11.75 5.99
N ALA A 209 9.21 -12.44 4.86
CA ALA A 209 8.40 -13.65 4.72
C ALA A 209 8.97 -14.85 5.51
N SER A 210 10.22 -14.81 5.96
CA SER A 210 10.81 -15.86 6.78
C SER A 210 10.98 -15.47 8.25
N SER A 211 11.03 -14.18 8.57
CA SER A 211 11.48 -13.68 9.88
C SER A 211 10.41 -12.95 10.71
N THR A 212 9.18 -12.81 10.21
CA THR A 212 8.11 -12.10 10.92
C THR A 212 6.96 -13.01 11.33
N SER A 213 6.15 -12.62 12.32
CA SER A 213 4.89 -13.27 12.68
C SER A 213 3.73 -12.53 12.03
N MET A 214 2.84 -13.24 11.30
CA MET A 214 1.71 -12.58 10.62
C MET A 214 0.76 -11.86 11.59
N PRO A 215 0.33 -12.46 12.71
CA PRO A 215 -0.48 -11.76 13.71
C PRO A 215 0.18 -10.48 14.26
N SER A 216 1.49 -10.52 14.54
CA SER A 216 2.24 -9.33 14.98
C SER A 216 2.27 -8.23 13.93
N ILE A 217 2.46 -8.59 12.65
CA ILE A 217 2.40 -7.63 11.54
C ILE A 217 1.02 -6.98 11.46
N VAL A 218 -0.06 -7.76 11.51
CA VAL A 218 -1.42 -7.22 11.44
C VAL A 218 -1.71 -6.26 12.59
N ALA A 219 -1.40 -6.65 13.83
CA ALA A 219 -1.61 -5.80 15.00
C ALA A 219 -0.81 -4.49 14.91
N THR A 220 0.46 -4.59 14.48
CA THR A 220 1.35 -3.42 14.34
C THR A 220 0.86 -2.48 13.25
N LYS A 221 0.53 -3.00 12.06
CA LYS A 221 -0.01 -2.20 10.96
C LYS A 221 -1.30 -1.49 11.36
N ALA A 222 -2.17 -2.19 12.07
CA ALA A 222 -3.42 -1.62 12.55
C ALA A 222 -3.22 -0.46 13.55
N LEU A 223 -2.29 -0.60 14.50
CA LEU A 223 -1.93 0.48 15.43
C LEU A 223 -1.38 1.71 14.71
N LEU A 224 -0.55 1.52 13.69
CA LEU A 224 0.01 2.60 12.89
C LEU A 224 -1.05 3.31 12.03
N LEU A 225 -1.99 2.56 11.45
CA LEU A 225 -3.02 3.09 10.56
C LEU A 225 -4.15 3.78 11.33
N HIS A 226 -4.43 3.31 12.54
CA HIS A 226 -5.50 3.82 13.41
C HIS A 226 -4.91 4.35 14.72
N PRO A 227 -4.07 5.40 14.65
CA PRO A 227 -3.44 5.94 15.83
C PRO A 227 -4.52 6.54 16.75
N PRO A 228 -4.43 6.28 18.06
CA PRO A 228 -5.34 6.86 19.03
C PRO A 228 -5.06 8.35 19.28
N SER A 229 -5.98 9.02 19.98
CA SER A 229 -5.93 10.46 20.26
C SER A 229 -4.88 10.88 21.30
N SER A 230 -4.45 9.97 22.17
CA SER A 230 -3.52 10.25 23.27
C SER A 230 -2.60 9.06 23.55
N ALA A 231 -1.55 9.29 24.35
CA ALA A 231 -0.64 8.23 24.78
C ALA A 231 -1.34 7.23 25.70
N GLU A 232 -2.27 7.69 26.54
CA GLU A 232 -3.09 6.87 27.43
C GLU A 232 -4.03 5.96 26.63
N ASP A 233 -4.69 6.50 25.60
CA ASP A 233 -5.52 5.72 24.69
C ASP A 233 -4.69 4.67 23.93
N ALA A 234 -3.47 5.02 23.50
CA ALA A 234 -2.51 4.06 22.92
C ALA A 234 -2.19 2.94 23.88
N HIS A 235 -1.83 3.28 25.12
CA HIS A 235 -1.47 2.29 26.11
C HIS A 235 -2.60 1.30 26.39
N ILE A 236 -3.87 1.77 26.44
CA ILE A 236 -5.03 0.89 26.65
C ILE A 236 -5.17 -0.13 25.52
N ILE A 237 -5.10 0.33 24.27
CA ILE A 237 -5.24 -0.53 23.08
C ILE A 237 -4.05 -1.48 22.97
N GLU A 238 -2.83 -0.98 23.09
CA GLU A 238 -1.60 -1.76 23.04
C GLU A 238 -1.57 -2.83 24.13
N SER A 239 -1.93 -2.49 25.36
CA SER A 239 -2.00 -3.45 26.47
C SER A 239 -3.02 -4.56 26.21
N TYR A 240 -4.17 -4.21 25.63
CA TYR A 240 -5.18 -5.19 25.25
C TYR A 240 -4.66 -6.17 24.19
N LEU A 241 -4.08 -5.65 23.10
CA LEU A 241 -3.54 -6.47 22.00
C LEU A 241 -2.36 -7.33 22.49
N PHE A 242 -1.44 -6.72 23.23
CA PHE A 242 -0.28 -7.42 23.78
C PHE A 242 -0.72 -8.56 24.70
N LYS A 243 -1.66 -8.31 25.62
CA LYS A 243 -2.23 -9.34 26.49
C LYS A 243 -2.84 -10.48 25.67
N LYS A 244 -3.67 -10.17 24.67
CA LYS A 244 -4.30 -11.19 23.81
C LYS A 244 -3.26 -12.05 23.10
N MET A 245 -2.20 -11.45 22.56
CA MET A 245 -1.11 -12.13 21.88
C MET A 245 -0.28 -13.03 22.80
N ILE A 246 -0.02 -12.63 24.06
CA ILE A 246 0.79 -13.44 24.99
C ILE A 246 -0.01 -14.50 25.76
N THR A 247 -1.33 -14.31 25.93
CA THR A 247 -2.19 -15.25 26.66
C THR A 247 -3.06 -16.15 25.77
N GLY A 248 -3.30 -15.76 24.52
CA GLY A 248 -4.11 -16.49 23.54
C GLY A 248 -3.31 -17.55 22.77
N ASN A 249 -3.61 -17.71 21.48
CA ASN A 249 -2.75 -18.49 20.59
C ASN A 249 -1.39 -17.79 20.46
N ARG A 250 -0.33 -18.50 20.86
CA ARG A 250 1.02 -17.93 21.02
C ARG A 250 2.13 -18.87 20.50
N ASN A 251 1.82 -19.70 19.50
CA ASN A 251 2.81 -20.63 18.95
C ASN A 251 4.03 -19.87 18.43
N ASP A 252 3.81 -18.75 17.76
CA ASP A 252 4.87 -17.88 17.26
C ASP A 252 5.75 -17.33 18.39
N LEU A 253 5.17 -16.95 19.53
CA LEU A 253 5.93 -16.49 20.70
C LEU A 253 6.75 -17.62 21.34
N ILE A 254 6.18 -18.82 21.43
CA ILE A 254 6.86 -20.01 21.94
C ILE A 254 8.04 -20.37 21.02
N GLU A 255 7.80 -20.36 19.71
CA GLU A 255 8.81 -20.65 18.70
C GLU A 255 9.92 -19.60 18.66
N TRP A 256 9.59 -18.32 18.77
CA TRP A 256 10.59 -17.26 18.94
C TRP A 256 11.44 -17.49 20.19
N THR A 257 10.82 -17.81 21.33
CA THR A 257 11.54 -18.07 22.59
C THR A 257 12.49 -19.28 22.46
N LYS A 258 12.04 -20.33 21.76
CA LYS A 258 12.82 -21.54 21.51
C LYS A 258 13.99 -21.26 20.56
N SER A 259 13.72 -20.69 19.40
CA SER A 259 14.71 -20.36 18.37
C SER A 259 15.78 -19.39 18.87
N PHE A 260 15.41 -18.41 19.72
CA PHE A 260 16.34 -17.51 20.37
C PHE A 260 17.35 -18.27 21.27
N LYS A 261 16.87 -19.21 22.10
CA LYS A 261 17.75 -20.04 22.95
C LYS A 261 18.63 -20.97 22.12
N GLU A 262 18.10 -21.50 21.03
CA GLU A 262 18.77 -22.43 20.12
C GLU A 262 19.68 -21.71 19.09
N ARG A 263 19.66 -20.36 19.05
CA ARG A 263 20.39 -19.52 18.09
C ARG A 263 20.16 -19.92 16.62
N ARG A 264 18.90 -20.21 16.28
CA ARG A 264 18.46 -20.51 14.91
C ARG A 264 17.38 -19.52 14.47
N PRO A 265 17.09 -19.40 13.16
CA PRO A 265 15.92 -18.67 12.69
C PRO A 265 14.61 -19.24 13.27
N ALA A 266 13.69 -18.34 13.59
CA ALA A 266 12.33 -18.69 14.01
C ALA A 266 11.49 -19.14 12.80
N VAL A 267 10.60 -20.10 13.02
CA VAL A 267 9.64 -20.55 12.00
C VAL A 267 8.21 -20.22 12.45
N PHE A 268 7.75 -19.03 12.07
CA PHE A 268 6.41 -18.57 12.42
C PHE A 268 5.32 -19.27 11.60
N ILE A 269 4.30 -19.78 12.28
CA ILE A 269 3.22 -20.59 11.69
C ILE A 269 1.83 -20.05 11.99
N ASP A 270 1.67 -19.14 12.95
CA ASP A 270 0.36 -18.63 13.31
C ASP A 270 -0.24 -17.80 12.16
N THR A 271 -1.50 -18.06 11.84
CA THR A 271 -2.28 -17.30 10.86
C THR A 271 -3.13 -16.24 11.55
N VAL A 272 -3.65 -15.29 10.77
CA VAL A 272 -4.41 -14.13 11.29
C VAL A 272 -5.82 -14.48 11.78
N ASP A 273 -6.27 -15.72 11.57
CA ASP A 273 -7.64 -16.13 11.81
C ASP A 273 -8.05 -16.10 13.29
N HIS A 274 -7.13 -16.42 14.19
CA HIS A 274 -7.40 -16.37 15.63
C HIS A 274 -7.49 -14.93 16.18
N MET A 275 -7.16 -13.91 15.38
CA MET A 275 -7.32 -12.51 15.78
C MET A 275 -8.78 -12.03 15.67
N LYS A 276 -9.64 -12.72 14.91
CA LYS A 276 -11.03 -12.31 14.63
C LYS A 276 -11.88 -12.09 15.88
N GLU A 277 -11.54 -12.74 16.98
CA GLU A 277 -12.26 -12.63 18.26
C GLU A 277 -11.98 -11.32 19.01
N TRP A 278 -10.92 -10.59 18.65
CA TRP A 278 -10.47 -9.41 19.39
C TRP A 278 -9.91 -8.28 18.51
N ALA A 279 -9.85 -8.48 17.18
CA ALA A 279 -9.52 -7.47 16.18
C ALA A 279 -10.47 -7.60 14.97
N PRO A 280 -10.80 -6.49 14.26
CA PRO A 280 -10.33 -5.12 14.52
C PRO A 280 -11.04 -4.46 15.73
N TRP A 281 -10.31 -3.65 16.50
CA TRP A 281 -10.88 -2.80 17.57
C TRP A 281 -11.36 -1.44 17.04
N TRP A 282 -11.05 -1.11 15.79
CA TRP A 282 -11.46 0.12 15.12
C TRP A 282 -12.68 -0.13 14.25
N LYS A 283 -13.46 0.93 14.00
CA LYS A 283 -14.55 0.90 13.02
C LYS A 283 -13.96 1.07 11.63
N SER A 284 -14.15 0.09 10.76
CA SER A 284 -14.04 0.33 9.33
C SER A 284 -15.22 1.21 8.91
N LEU A 285 -14.96 2.36 8.30
CA LEU A 285 -15.99 3.02 7.50
C LEU A 285 -16.36 2.02 6.39
N ASN A 286 -17.63 1.62 6.33
CA ASN A 286 -18.12 0.84 5.20
C ASN A 286 -17.92 1.69 3.96
N ASP A 287 -17.25 1.13 2.94
CA ASP A 287 -17.19 1.75 1.62
C ASP A 287 -18.52 1.63 0.88
N THR A 288 -19.48 0.89 1.44
CA THR A 288 -20.87 0.91 1.00
C THR A 288 -21.46 2.26 1.38
N PRO A 289 -22.01 3.03 0.42
CA PRO A 289 -22.58 4.34 0.69
C PRO A 289 -23.68 4.23 1.74
N SER A 290 -23.34 4.61 2.98
CA SER A 290 -24.33 4.80 4.03
C SER A 290 -24.82 6.23 3.90
N ALA A 291 -26.13 6.41 3.89
CA ALA A 291 -26.84 7.69 3.92
C ALA A 291 -26.49 8.54 5.17
N ALA A 292 -25.23 8.93 5.28
CA ALA A 292 -24.70 9.77 6.33
C ALA A 292 -25.02 11.20 5.94
N LYS A 293 -26.08 11.72 6.54
CA LYS A 293 -26.37 13.16 6.58
C LYS A 293 -25.17 13.89 7.19
N LEU A 294 -24.63 14.83 6.44
CA LEU A 294 -24.10 16.08 6.97
C LEU A 294 -24.80 17.21 6.22
#